data_AF-A0A7V3GTX4-F1
#
_entry.id   AF-A0A7V3GTX4-F1
#
_cell.length_a   1.000
_cell.length_b   1.000
_cell.length_c   1.000
_cell.angle_alpha   90.00
_cell.angle_beta   90.00
_cell.angle_gamma   90.00
#
_symmetry.space_group_name_H-M   'P 1'
#
loop_
_entity.id
_entity.type
_entity.pdbx_description
1 polymer ?
#
loop_
_entity_poly.entity_id
_entity_poly.type
_entity_poly.pdbx_seq_one_letter_code
_entity_poly.pdbx_strand_id
1 'polypeptide(L)'
;GRAPDADLLSAARAQAQDVITLWGVRYLMLLPPVPGRLPYADTWQASQQTALDLIPHSDSSIIDDGTIRIYGVEPGKPLPLSLDFGGENTELWRAEGWDRDEPDVGGANGVWATGKRAHLLFRSEDGSPRTLRFRAHMFTCPGRVDQYVTLNLNGQDLDLLYFFPEWETYELAITPRPGVNHLWFEFERLDRPRDCFNQALIGKTGVQSPVNIAVHAFDQAFITLTDASGNPTDASFGRRGYNVTLLDEKTGRVLDEQGFDTVANGYEVERLVSYLDQLPAGRIVILATREGAGEFVTPELIAALQRLGSSVASPDQLAGKAHALVGVVGAGPGAAAEKIAPADAYLEVSGDFRTLAAAFDFLEIK
;
A
#
# COMPACT_ATOMS: atom_id res chain seq x y z
N GLY A 1 9.17 22.23 -17.79
CA GLY A 1 9.08 20.89 -17.19
C GLY A 1 10.44 20.44 -16.70
N ARG A 2 10.52 19.52 -15.74
CA ARG A 2 11.79 18.90 -15.32
C ARG A 2 12.20 17.87 -16.39
N ALA A 3 13.46 17.91 -16.85
CA ALA A 3 13.96 16.89 -17.76
C ALA A 3 14.02 15.53 -17.03
N PRO A 4 13.64 14.42 -17.69
CA PRO A 4 13.80 13.09 -17.13
C PRO A 4 15.30 12.81 -16.92
N ASP A 5 15.63 12.10 -15.84
CA ASP A 5 17.00 11.65 -15.60
C ASP A 5 17.36 10.46 -16.51
N ALA A 6 18.63 10.09 -16.50
CA ALA A 6 19.17 9.04 -17.37
C ALA A 6 18.58 7.66 -17.06
N ASP A 7 18.30 7.38 -15.79
CA ASP A 7 17.77 6.09 -15.34
C ASP A 7 16.33 5.91 -15.83
N LEU A 8 15.49 6.94 -15.71
CA LEU A 8 14.14 6.93 -16.24
C LEU A 8 14.12 6.78 -17.77
N LEU A 9 15.02 7.45 -18.49
CA LEU A 9 15.13 7.29 -19.94
C LEU A 9 15.59 5.88 -20.34
N SER A 10 16.48 5.27 -19.55
CA SER A 10 16.93 3.90 -19.77
C SER A 10 15.76 2.90 -19.60
N ALA A 11 15.00 3.03 -18.51
CA ALA A 11 13.82 2.21 -18.26
C ALA A 11 12.75 2.39 -19.36
N ALA A 12 12.50 3.64 -19.77
CA ALA A 12 11.56 3.93 -20.85
C ALA A 12 11.98 3.28 -22.19
N ARG A 13 13.27 3.30 -22.53
CA ARG A 13 13.77 2.59 -23.73
C ARG A 13 13.56 1.08 -23.63
N ALA A 14 13.77 0.50 -22.45
CA ALA A 14 13.57 -0.93 -22.24
C ALA A 14 12.11 -1.37 -22.43
N GLN A 15 11.14 -0.51 -22.06
CA GLN A 15 9.71 -0.84 -22.12
C GLN A 15 8.99 -0.36 -23.40
N ALA A 16 9.58 0.56 -24.19
CA ALA A 16 8.90 1.21 -25.30
C ALA A 16 8.31 0.23 -26.33
N GLN A 17 9.06 -0.82 -26.68
CA GLN A 17 8.60 -1.84 -27.62
C GLN A 17 7.39 -2.62 -27.09
N ASP A 18 7.33 -2.89 -25.79
CA ASP A 18 6.21 -3.63 -25.18
C ASP A 18 4.93 -2.81 -25.20
N VAL A 19 5.02 -1.50 -24.92
CA VAL A 19 3.88 -0.57 -25.03
C VAL A 19 3.35 -0.54 -26.47
N ILE A 20 4.24 -0.38 -27.44
CA ILE A 20 3.87 -0.37 -28.87
C ILE A 20 3.23 -1.69 -29.27
N THR A 21 3.78 -2.80 -28.77
CA THR A 21 3.33 -4.16 -29.08
C THR A 21 1.95 -4.43 -28.49
N LEU A 22 1.72 -4.11 -27.21
CA LEU A 22 0.43 -4.30 -26.54
C LEU A 22 -0.68 -3.50 -27.24
N TRP A 23 -0.42 -2.24 -27.58
CA TRP A 23 -1.44 -1.38 -28.18
C TRP A 23 -1.52 -1.48 -29.71
N GLY A 24 -0.57 -2.18 -30.34
CA GLY A 24 -0.50 -2.30 -31.80
C GLY A 24 -0.29 -0.95 -32.50
N VAL A 25 0.52 -0.06 -31.90
CA VAL A 25 0.76 1.30 -32.42
C VAL A 25 1.45 1.23 -33.77
N ARG A 26 0.79 1.68 -34.84
CA ARG A 26 1.35 1.64 -36.21
C ARG A 26 1.97 2.96 -36.67
N TYR A 27 1.73 4.06 -35.94
CA TYR A 27 2.16 5.39 -36.36
C TYR A 27 2.59 6.23 -35.16
N LEU A 28 3.69 6.95 -35.31
CA LEU A 28 4.08 8.05 -34.44
C LEU A 28 3.75 9.37 -35.14
N MET A 29 2.86 10.17 -34.55
CA MET A 29 2.47 11.48 -35.07
C MET A 29 3.04 12.59 -34.20
N LEU A 30 3.84 13.46 -34.81
CA LEU A 30 4.37 14.67 -34.18
C LEU A 30 3.55 15.87 -34.64
N LEU A 31 2.87 16.51 -33.69
CA LEU A 31 1.99 17.66 -33.89
C LEU A 31 2.67 18.97 -33.48
N PRO A 32 2.30 20.10 -34.09
CA PRO A 32 2.83 21.41 -33.69
C PRO A 32 2.35 21.80 -32.29
N PRO A 33 3.08 22.68 -31.57
CA PRO A 33 2.65 23.16 -30.27
C PRO A 33 1.32 23.92 -30.37
N VAL A 34 0.49 23.81 -29.32
CA VAL A 34 -0.71 24.63 -29.17
C VAL A 34 -0.28 25.98 -28.59
N PRO A 35 -0.43 27.11 -29.32
CA PRO A 35 0.00 28.41 -28.84
C PRO A 35 -0.61 28.79 -27.48
N GLY A 36 0.20 29.36 -26.59
CA GLY A 36 -0.23 29.82 -25.27
C GLY A 36 -0.49 28.74 -24.22
N ARG A 37 -0.36 27.44 -24.56
CA ARG A 37 -0.58 26.34 -23.63
C ARG A 37 0.72 25.91 -22.96
N LEU A 38 1.18 26.66 -21.96
CA LEU A 38 2.32 26.24 -21.13
C LEU A 38 1.94 25.04 -20.23
N PRO A 39 2.84 24.08 -19.96
CA PRO A 39 4.24 24.02 -20.42
C PRO A 39 4.41 23.33 -21.80
N TYR A 40 3.32 22.97 -22.49
CA TYR A 40 3.41 22.27 -23.78
C TYR A 40 4.06 23.15 -24.86
N ALA A 41 3.72 24.43 -24.90
CA ALA A 41 4.21 25.37 -25.90
C ALA A 41 5.72 25.68 -25.81
N ASP A 42 6.35 25.51 -24.63
CA ASP A 42 7.79 25.76 -24.41
C ASP A 42 8.63 24.49 -24.29
N THR A 43 8.03 23.31 -24.08
CA THR A 43 8.76 22.04 -24.02
C THR A 43 8.55 21.11 -25.23
N TRP A 44 7.74 21.50 -26.23
CA TRP A 44 7.34 20.59 -27.31
C TRP A 44 8.53 20.00 -28.10
N GLN A 45 9.60 20.77 -28.37
CA GLN A 45 10.75 20.24 -29.11
C GLN A 45 11.42 19.11 -28.35
N ALA A 46 11.62 19.30 -27.04
CA ALA A 46 12.22 18.27 -26.18
C ALA A 46 11.34 17.03 -26.11
N SER A 47 10.02 17.20 -25.97
CA SER A 47 9.07 16.07 -25.97
C SER A 47 9.05 15.32 -27.31
N GLN A 48 9.07 16.02 -28.45
CA GLN A 48 9.15 15.38 -29.76
C GLN A 48 10.46 14.62 -29.93
N GLN A 49 11.59 15.19 -29.50
CA GLN A 49 12.87 14.50 -29.56
C GLN A 49 12.88 13.25 -28.69
N THR A 50 12.37 13.33 -27.45
CA THR A 50 12.23 12.14 -26.59
C THR A 50 11.35 11.06 -27.24
N ALA A 51 10.25 11.43 -27.89
CA ALA A 51 9.42 10.46 -28.61
C ALA A 51 10.18 9.77 -29.74
N LEU A 52 10.95 10.53 -30.54
CA LEU A 52 11.81 9.97 -31.59
C LEU A 52 12.91 9.07 -31.02
N ASP A 53 13.49 9.43 -29.88
CA ASP A 53 14.57 8.66 -29.26
C ASP A 53 14.09 7.33 -28.62
N LEU A 54 12.82 7.25 -28.23
CA LEU A 54 12.26 6.11 -27.51
C LEU A 54 11.46 5.15 -28.40
N ILE A 55 10.69 5.68 -29.36
CA ILE A 55 9.76 4.89 -30.16
C ILE A 55 10.50 4.33 -31.37
N PRO A 56 10.59 3.01 -31.56
CA PRO A 56 11.11 2.41 -32.79
C PRO A 56 10.20 2.75 -33.97
N HIS A 57 10.68 3.62 -34.85
CA HIS A 57 9.94 4.14 -35.99
C HIS A 57 10.80 4.06 -37.26
N SER A 58 10.17 4.26 -38.42
CA SER A 58 10.86 4.25 -39.72
C SER A 58 11.88 5.40 -39.83
N ASP A 59 13.02 5.15 -40.48
CA ASP A 59 14.10 6.15 -40.66
C ASP A 59 13.65 7.46 -41.32
N SER A 60 12.58 7.40 -42.11
CA SER A 60 11.97 8.56 -42.77
C SER A 60 10.49 8.66 -42.41
N SER A 61 9.97 9.89 -42.43
CA SER A 61 8.55 10.14 -42.27
C SER A 61 7.79 9.68 -43.51
N ILE A 62 6.62 9.10 -43.27
CA ILE A 62 5.63 8.75 -44.31
C ILE A 62 4.94 10.04 -44.80
N ILE A 63 4.70 10.97 -43.87
CA ILE A 63 4.11 12.28 -44.15
C ILE A 63 4.95 13.35 -43.43
N ASP A 64 5.31 14.39 -44.16
CA ASP A 64 5.86 15.64 -43.64
C ASP A 64 5.35 16.80 -44.49
N ASP A 65 4.45 17.61 -43.91
CA ASP A 65 3.89 18.81 -44.56
C ASP A 65 4.47 20.11 -44.00
N GLY A 66 5.51 20.03 -43.17
CA GLY A 66 6.10 21.15 -42.45
C GLY A 66 5.41 21.50 -41.14
N THR A 67 4.23 20.94 -40.84
CA THR A 67 3.51 21.11 -39.57
C THR A 67 3.29 19.80 -38.83
N ILE A 68 2.94 18.74 -39.55
CA ILE A 68 2.71 17.40 -39.04
C ILE A 68 3.76 16.47 -39.62
N ARG A 69 4.37 15.65 -38.76
CA ARG A 69 5.26 14.55 -39.18
C ARG A 69 4.69 13.23 -38.71
N ILE A 70 4.58 12.27 -39.61
CA ILE A 70 4.09 10.92 -39.31
C ILE A 70 5.17 9.90 -39.69
N TYR A 71 5.54 9.05 -38.74
CA TYR A 71 6.47 7.95 -38.94
C TYR A 71 5.72 6.61 -38.81
N GLY A 72 6.14 5.62 -39.58
CA GLY A 72 5.64 4.25 -39.43
C GLY A 72 6.25 3.61 -38.19
N VAL A 73 5.47 2.80 -37.49
CA VAL A 73 5.91 2.04 -36.31
C VAL A 73 5.52 0.58 -36.54
N GLU A 74 6.45 -0.32 -36.27
CA GLU A 74 6.22 -1.77 -36.35
C GLU A 74 6.11 -2.39 -34.95
N PRO A 75 4.89 -2.68 -34.50
CA PRO A 75 4.63 -3.50 -33.33
C PRO A 75 5.34 -4.84 -33.42
N GLY A 76 5.86 -5.27 -32.27
CA GLY A 76 6.46 -6.58 -32.11
C GLY A 76 5.40 -7.67 -32.23
N LYS A 77 5.85 -8.93 -32.15
CA LYS A 77 4.94 -10.07 -32.07
C LYS A 77 4.34 -10.11 -30.67
N PRO A 78 3.02 -10.01 -30.51
CA PRO A 78 2.41 -9.94 -29.18
C PRO A 78 2.26 -11.31 -28.51
N LEU A 79 2.34 -12.40 -29.28
CA LEU A 79 2.32 -13.77 -28.78
C LEU A 79 3.48 -14.59 -29.42
N PRO A 80 4.06 -15.56 -28.69
CA PRO A 80 3.74 -15.94 -27.30
C PRO A 80 4.11 -14.84 -26.30
N LEU A 81 3.36 -14.76 -25.19
CA LEU A 81 3.57 -13.82 -24.10
C LEU A 81 4.03 -14.59 -22.86
N SER A 82 5.00 -14.04 -22.13
CA SER A 82 5.44 -14.55 -20.83
C SER A 82 5.65 -13.38 -19.90
N LEU A 83 4.97 -13.41 -18.76
CA LEU A 83 4.98 -12.41 -17.72
C LEU A 83 5.46 -13.06 -16.42
N ASP A 84 6.50 -12.49 -15.83
CA ASP A 84 6.95 -12.79 -14.47
C ASP A 84 6.39 -11.70 -13.54
N PHE A 85 5.35 -12.02 -12.78
CA PHE A 85 4.64 -11.06 -11.92
C PHE A 85 5.52 -10.56 -10.77
N GLY A 86 6.67 -11.20 -10.51
CA GLY A 86 7.70 -10.70 -9.60
C GLY A 86 8.71 -9.74 -10.23
N GLY A 87 8.62 -9.49 -11.54
CA GLY A 87 9.55 -8.65 -12.29
C GLY A 87 9.00 -7.26 -12.63
N GLU A 88 9.90 -6.28 -12.71
CA GLU A 88 9.63 -4.83 -12.85
C GLU A 88 8.89 -4.40 -14.15
N ASN A 89 8.57 -5.32 -15.08
CA ASN A 89 8.04 -5.00 -16.41
C ASN A 89 6.63 -5.55 -16.69
N THR A 90 5.92 -6.05 -15.69
CA THR A 90 4.56 -6.61 -15.91
C THR A 90 3.43 -5.61 -15.68
N GLU A 91 3.70 -4.46 -15.07
CA GLU A 91 2.71 -3.41 -14.78
C GLU A 91 1.91 -2.99 -16.01
N LEU A 92 2.54 -2.88 -17.19
CA LEU A 92 1.86 -2.54 -18.45
C LEU A 92 0.70 -3.50 -18.79
N TRP A 93 0.87 -4.78 -18.47
CA TRP A 93 -0.09 -5.84 -18.79
C TRP A 93 -1.11 -6.03 -17.67
N ARG A 94 -0.77 -5.59 -16.45
CA ARG A 94 -1.62 -5.60 -15.26
C ARG A 94 -2.42 -4.30 -15.16
N ALA A 95 -3.69 -4.37 -15.53
CA ALA A 95 -4.60 -3.24 -15.36
C ALA A 95 -5.09 -3.17 -13.89
N GLU A 96 -6.39 -3.11 -13.64
CA GLU A 96 -6.91 -2.96 -12.28
C GLU A 96 -6.94 -4.28 -11.48
N GLY A 97 -6.97 -4.15 -10.15
CA GLY A 97 -7.19 -5.25 -9.22
C GLY A 97 -5.92 -5.96 -8.72
N TRP A 98 -4.75 -5.48 -9.10
CA TRP A 98 -3.43 -5.96 -8.67
C TRP A 98 -2.81 -5.00 -7.66
N ASP A 99 -1.93 -5.52 -6.81
CA ASP A 99 -1.03 -4.71 -5.99
C ASP A 99 0.36 -4.58 -6.61
N ARG A 100 1.29 -3.96 -5.88
CA ARG A 100 2.72 -3.92 -6.18
C ARG A 100 3.39 -5.30 -6.09
N ASP A 101 4.55 -5.40 -6.73
CA ASP A 101 5.45 -6.54 -6.66
C ASP A 101 5.89 -6.81 -5.21
N GLU A 102 5.73 -8.07 -4.77
CA GLU A 102 6.19 -8.53 -3.47
C GLU A 102 7.27 -9.60 -3.65
N PRO A 103 8.46 -9.43 -3.03
CA PRO A 103 9.59 -10.35 -3.20
C PRO A 103 9.46 -11.66 -2.40
N ASP A 104 8.48 -11.78 -1.50
CA ASP A 104 8.26 -13.00 -0.73
C ASP A 104 6.78 -13.20 -0.42
N VAL A 105 6.11 -13.92 -1.31
CA VAL A 105 4.77 -14.46 -1.15
C VAL A 105 4.87 -15.98 -1.08
N GLY A 106 4.92 -16.52 0.14
CA GLY A 106 5.05 -17.96 0.34
C GLY A 106 6.32 -18.54 -0.30
N GLY A 107 7.44 -17.82 -0.25
CA GLY A 107 8.74 -18.27 -0.75
C GLY A 107 9.01 -18.02 -2.23
N ALA A 108 8.18 -17.24 -2.93
CA ALA A 108 8.39 -16.80 -4.30
C ALA A 108 8.08 -15.31 -4.45
N ASN A 109 8.63 -14.68 -5.49
CA ASN A 109 8.14 -13.36 -5.88
C ASN A 109 6.70 -13.50 -6.39
N GLY A 110 5.86 -12.49 -6.18
CA GLY A 110 4.54 -12.50 -6.77
C GLY A 110 3.77 -11.22 -6.53
N VAL A 111 2.58 -11.16 -7.14
CA VAL A 111 1.66 -10.06 -6.95
C VAL A 111 0.29 -10.53 -6.54
N TRP A 112 -0.22 -9.90 -5.47
CA TRP A 112 -1.55 -10.11 -4.98
C TRP A 112 -2.60 -9.48 -5.90
N ALA A 113 -3.60 -10.27 -6.25
CA ALA A 113 -4.90 -9.75 -6.62
C ALA A 113 -5.61 -9.26 -5.36
N THR A 114 -5.87 -7.96 -5.31
CA THR A 114 -6.49 -7.29 -4.14
C THR A 114 -7.96 -6.94 -4.37
N GLY A 115 -8.39 -6.88 -5.63
CA GLY A 115 -9.77 -6.63 -6.03
C GLY A 115 -10.60 -7.90 -6.18
N LYS A 116 -11.94 -7.75 -6.19
CA LYS A 116 -12.87 -8.84 -6.55
C LYS A 116 -12.66 -9.33 -7.97
N ARG A 117 -12.10 -8.48 -8.82
CA ARG A 117 -11.69 -8.79 -10.17
C ARG A 117 -10.27 -8.27 -10.34
N ALA A 118 -9.44 -9.03 -11.04
CA ALA A 118 -8.10 -8.61 -11.45
C ALA A 118 -7.95 -8.76 -12.96
N HIS A 119 -7.41 -7.73 -13.61
CA HIS A 119 -7.50 -7.55 -15.05
C HIS A 119 -6.14 -7.62 -15.72
N LEU A 120 -6.02 -8.49 -16.72
CA LEU A 120 -4.88 -8.52 -17.63
C LEU A 120 -5.28 -8.13 -19.03
N LEU A 121 -4.42 -7.34 -19.63
CA LEU A 121 -4.47 -7.00 -21.04
C LEU A 121 -3.45 -7.84 -21.78
N PHE A 122 -3.78 -8.29 -22.98
CA PHE A 122 -2.79 -8.81 -23.92
C PHE A 122 -3.29 -8.58 -25.35
N ARG A 123 -2.41 -8.70 -26.34
CA ARG A 123 -2.77 -8.55 -27.75
C ARG A 123 -2.63 -9.87 -28.50
N SER A 124 -3.51 -10.10 -29.46
CA SER A 124 -3.36 -11.18 -30.45
C SER A 124 -3.51 -10.59 -31.85
N GLU A 125 -2.82 -11.16 -32.83
CA GLU A 125 -3.01 -10.78 -34.25
C GLU A 125 -4.11 -11.62 -34.93
N ASP A 126 -4.49 -12.73 -34.32
CA ASP A 126 -5.48 -13.66 -34.84
C ASP A 126 -6.43 -14.17 -33.74
N GLY A 127 -7.38 -15.02 -34.12
CA GLY A 127 -8.24 -15.75 -33.19
C GLY A 127 -7.89 -17.22 -33.09
N SER A 128 -6.63 -17.59 -33.32
CA SER A 128 -6.21 -18.99 -33.21
C SER A 128 -6.23 -19.41 -31.74
N PRO A 129 -6.69 -20.64 -31.39
CA PRO A 129 -6.63 -21.14 -30.03
C PRO A 129 -5.21 -21.08 -29.45
N ARG A 130 -5.11 -20.71 -28.18
CA ARG A 130 -3.86 -20.59 -27.40
C ARG A 130 -3.99 -21.34 -26.09
N THR A 131 -2.86 -21.64 -25.48
CA THR A 131 -2.81 -22.14 -24.11
C THR A 131 -2.46 -21.01 -23.16
N LEU A 132 -3.34 -20.71 -22.22
CA LEU A 132 -3.05 -19.87 -21.06
C LEU A 132 -2.52 -20.76 -19.94
N ARG A 133 -1.35 -20.42 -19.41
CA ARG A 133 -0.76 -21.08 -18.26
C ARG A 133 -0.34 -20.04 -17.23
N PHE A 134 -0.68 -20.22 -15.97
CA PHE A 134 -0.27 -19.31 -14.91
C PHE A 134 -0.07 -20.05 -13.60
N ARG A 135 0.68 -19.45 -12.69
CA ARG A 135 0.91 -20.01 -11.35
C ARG A 135 0.36 -19.08 -10.29
N ALA A 136 -0.47 -19.62 -9.41
CA ALA A 136 -1.17 -18.86 -8.39
C ALA A 136 -1.12 -19.55 -7.02
N HIS A 137 -1.23 -18.74 -5.97
CA HIS A 137 -1.29 -19.16 -4.56
C HIS A 137 -2.47 -18.47 -3.89
N MET A 138 -3.39 -19.22 -3.31
CA MET A 138 -4.57 -18.66 -2.65
C MET A 138 -4.19 -18.00 -1.31
N PHE A 139 -4.76 -16.83 -1.03
CA PHE A 139 -4.71 -16.30 0.33
C PHE A 139 -5.58 -17.13 1.27
N THR A 140 -5.00 -17.64 2.37
CA THR A 140 -5.73 -18.46 3.34
C THR A 140 -6.04 -17.71 4.63
N CYS A 141 -7.28 -17.87 5.09
CA CYS A 141 -7.77 -17.33 6.35
C CYS A 141 -8.24 -18.49 7.22
N PRO A 142 -7.94 -18.53 8.54
CA PRO A 142 -8.39 -19.62 9.41
C PRO A 142 -9.89 -19.89 9.30
N GLY A 143 -10.27 -21.14 9.03
CA GLY A 143 -11.66 -21.56 8.85
C GLY A 143 -12.29 -21.21 7.50
N ARG A 144 -11.53 -20.63 6.57
CA ARG A 144 -11.97 -20.19 5.24
C ARG A 144 -10.99 -20.66 4.17
N VAL A 145 -11.20 -21.89 3.68
CA VAL A 145 -10.23 -22.63 2.86
C VAL A 145 -10.58 -22.74 1.38
N ASP A 146 -11.82 -22.43 0.99
CA ASP A 146 -12.22 -22.52 -0.42
C ASP A 146 -12.08 -21.15 -1.11
N GLN A 147 -11.56 -21.15 -2.33
CA GLN A 147 -11.58 -20.00 -3.24
C GLN A 147 -11.85 -20.51 -4.65
N TYR A 148 -12.92 -20.01 -5.25
CA TYR A 148 -13.20 -20.22 -6.66
C TYR A 148 -12.95 -18.94 -7.45
N VAL A 149 -12.46 -19.13 -8.67
CA VAL A 149 -12.11 -18.06 -9.59
C VAL A 149 -12.74 -18.33 -10.94
N THR A 150 -13.61 -17.42 -11.39
CA THR A 150 -14.12 -17.45 -12.75
C THR A 150 -13.15 -16.69 -13.65
N LEU A 151 -12.68 -17.34 -14.71
CA LEU A 151 -11.91 -16.66 -15.75
C LEU A 151 -12.85 -16.15 -16.82
N ASN A 152 -12.74 -14.88 -17.17
CA ASN A 152 -13.52 -14.26 -18.24
C ASN A 152 -12.59 -13.65 -19.29
N LEU A 153 -12.79 -14.04 -20.55
CA LEU A 153 -12.05 -13.49 -21.69
C LEU A 153 -13.00 -12.71 -22.59
N ASN A 154 -12.75 -11.41 -22.73
CA ASN A 154 -13.53 -10.50 -23.57
C ASN A 154 -15.05 -10.52 -23.29
N GLY A 155 -15.45 -10.72 -22.04
CA GLY A 155 -16.85 -10.78 -21.63
C GLY A 155 -17.46 -12.18 -21.68
N GLN A 156 -16.70 -13.22 -22.02
CA GLN A 156 -17.14 -14.62 -22.00
C GLN A 156 -16.47 -15.40 -20.88
N ASP A 157 -17.27 -16.03 -20.02
CA ASP A 157 -16.75 -16.91 -18.98
C ASP A 157 -16.17 -18.18 -19.61
N LEU A 158 -14.96 -18.54 -19.19
CA LEU A 158 -14.20 -19.67 -19.70
C LEU A 158 -14.37 -20.90 -18.82
N ASP A 159 -14.03 -20.77 -17.54
CA ASP A 159 -14.05 -21.87 -16.57
C ASP A 159 -14.15 -21.34 -15.13
N LEU A 160 -14.54 -22.24 -14.22
CA LEU A 160 -14.53 -22.03 -12.77
C LEU A 160 -13.40 -22.85 -12.16
N LEU A 161 -12.35 -22.18 -11.72
CA LEU A 161 -11.16 -22.82 -11.14
C LEU A 161 -11.24 -22.80 -9.62
N TYR A 162 -10.83 -23.90 -8.98
CA TYR A 162 -10.55 -23.93 -7.55
C TYR A 162 -9.07 -23.58 -7.30
N PHE A 163 -8.82 -22.56 -6.50
CA PHE A 163 -7.45 -22.15 -6.16
C PHE A 163 -6.95 -22.87 -4.90
N PHE A 164 -5.71 -23.39 -4.95
CA PHE A 164 -5.11 -24.11 -3.83
C PHE A 164 -4.34 -23.16 -2.91
N PRO A 165 -4.24 -23.50 -1.60
CA PRO A 165 -3.39 -22.80 -0.64
C PRO A 165 -1.91 -22.76 -1.05
N GLU A 166 -1.44 -23.77 -1.76
CA GLU A 166 -0.05 -23.85 -2.21
C GLU A 166 0.08 -23.24 -3.60
N TRP A 167 1.31 -22.95 -3.98
CA TRP A 167 1.60 -22.49 -5.33
C TRP A 167 1.32 -23.58 -6.36
N GLU A 168 0.28 -23.39 -7.17
CA GLU A 168 -0.15 -24.34 -8.19
C GLU A 168 -0.19 -23.74 -9.59
N THR A 169 0.07 -24.58 -10.59
CA THR A 169 0.01 -24.17 -12.01
C THR A 169 -1.32 -24.57 -12.63
N TYR A 170 -1.99 -23.59 -13.22
CA TYR A 170 -3.24 -23.73 -13.94
C TYR A 170 -2.99 -23.63 -15.44
N GLU A 171 -3.71 -24.43 -16.21
CA GLU A 171 -3.60 -24.44 -17.66
C GLU A 171 -5.00 -24.58 -18.28
N LEU A 172 -5.32 -23.72 -19.24
CA LEU A 172 -6.59 -23.75 -19.96
C LEU A 172 -6.44 -23.27 -21.41
N ALA A 173 -7.31 -23.78 -22.28
CA ALA A 173 -7.41 -23.30 -23.65
C ALA A 173 -8.17 -21.98 -23.69
N ILE A 174 -7.63 -21.01 -24.44
CA ILE A 174 -8.29 -19.73 -24.69
C ILE A 174 -8.35 -19.47 -26.19
N THR A 175 -9.37 -18.74 -26.64
CA THR A 175 -9.47 -18.28 -28.03
C THR A 175 -9.54 -16.75 -28.02
N PRO A 176 -8.43 -16.04 -28.24
CA PRO A 176 -8.44 -14.59 -28.28
C PRO A 176 -9.17 -14.08 -29.52
N ARG A 177 -9.43 -12.77 -29.55
CA ARG A 177 -9.80 -12.04 -30.77
C ARG A 177 -8.59 -11.26 -31.30
N PRO A 178 -8.56 -10.92 -32.61
CA PRO A 178 -7.59 -9.96 -33.12
C PRO A 178 -7.68 -8.62 -32.38
N GLY A 179 -6.53 -8.04 -32.05
CA GLY A 179 -6.42 -6.81 -31.27
C GLY A 179 -6.24 -7.06 -29.77
N VAL A 180 -6.62 -6.09 -28.94
CA VAL A 180 -6.48 -6.15 -27.48
C VAL A 180 -7.58 -7.04 -26.89
N ASN A 181 -7.14 -7.93 -26.00
CA ASN A 181 -7.93 -8.88 -25.27
C ASN A 181 -7.91 -8.53 -23.77
N HIS A 182 -9.05 -8.75 -23.12
CA HIS A 182 -9.26 -8.50 -21.71
C HIS A 182 -9.47 -9.83 -21.00
N LEU A 183 -8.54 -10.22 -20.15
CA LEU A 183 -8.63 -11.42 -19.31
C LEU A 183 -8.88 -10.98 -17.87
N TRP A 184 -10.00 -11.42 -17.30
CA TRP A 184 -10.38 -11.14 -15.93
C TRP A 184 -10.31 -12.41 -15.09
N PHE A 185 -9.75 -12.28 -13.90
CA PHE A 185 -9.88 -13.24 -12.81
C PHE A 185 -10.91 -12.69 -11.84
N GLU A 186 -12.04 -13.38 -11.69
CA GLU A 186 -13.12 -12.96 -10.80
C GLU A 186 -13.15 -13.86 -9.57
N PHE A 187 -12.84 -13.28 -8.41
CA PHE A 187 -12.64 -14.00 -7.16
C PHE A 187 -13.92 -14.04 -6.33
N GLU A 188 -14.33 -15.23 -5.92
CA GLU A 188 -15.51 -15.39 -5.06
C GLU A 188 -15.33 -14.72 -3.70
N ARG A 189 -14.11 -14.73 -3.15
CA ARG A 189 -13.80 -14.16 -1.84
C ARG A 189 -12.58 -13.24 -1.85
N LEU A 190 -12.62 -12.32 -0.90
CA LEU A 190 -11.51 -11.49 -0.48
C LEU A 190 -11.44 -11.54 1.04
N ASP A 191 -10.25 -11.69 1.60
CA ASP A 191 -10.03 -11.59 3.04
C ASP A 191 -8.96 -10.55 3.34
N ARG A 192 -8.98 -9.99 4.55
CA ARG A 192 -7.92 -9.08 5.01
C ARG A 192 -7.03 -9.80 6.01
N PRO A 193 -5.70 -9.80 5.85
CA PRO A 193 -4.80 -10.46 6.81
C PRO A 193 -5.01 -9.99 8.25
N ARG A 194 -5.30 -8.69 8.43
CA ARG A 194 -5.59 -8.15 9.75
C ARG A 194 -6.79 -8.76 10.45
N ASP A 195 -7.82 -9.16 9.70
CA ASP A 195 -9.04 -9.77 10.23
C ASP A 195 -8.82 -11.27 10.47
N CYS A 196 -8.01 -11.92 9.62
CA CYS A 196 -7.72 -13.35 9.69
C CYS A 196 -6.77 -13.75 10.81
N PHE A 197 -5.78 -12.91 11.10
CA PHE A 197 -4.69 -13.22 12.02
C PHE A 197 -4.67 -12.31 13.25
N ASN A 198 -5.78 -11.59 13.51
CA ASN A 198 -5.90 -10.64 14.61
C ASN A 198 -4.70 -9.67 14.68
N GLN A 199 -4.29 -9.10 13.54
CA GLN A 199 -3.24 -8.08 13.52
C GLN A 199 -3.80 -6.74 14.06
N ALA A 200 -2.93 -5.77 14.34
CA ALA A 200 -3.31 -4.49 14.93
C ALA A 200 -4.07 -4.60 16.27
N LEU A 201 -3.92 -5.70 17.02
CA LEU A 201 -4.40 -5.77 18.40
C LEU A 201 -3.59 -4.83 19.28
N ILE A 202 -4.28 -4.04 20.10
CA ILE A 202 -3.66 -3.15 21.08
C ILE A 202 -3.25 -4.01 22.28
N GLY A 203 -1.98 -4.43 22.29
CA GLY A 203 -1.41 -5.27 23.34
C GLY A 203 -2.27 -6.52 23.61
N LYS A 204 -2.74 -6.64 24.86
CA LYS A 204 -3.65 -7.70 25.34
C LYS A 204 -5.04 -7.16 25.71
N THR A 205 -5.39 -5.95 25.27
CA THR A 205 -6.70 -5.34 25.58
C THR A 205 -7.88 -6.07 24.93
N GLY A 206 -7.62 -6.86 23.89
CA GLY A 206 -8.65 -7.49 23.05
C GLY A 206 -9.29 -6.53 22.04
N VAL A 207 -8.87 -5.27 22.01
CA VAL A 207 -9.31 -4.27 21.02
C VAL A 207 -8.36 -4.27 19.84
N GLN A 208 -8.91 -4.34 18.64
CA GLN A 208 -8.17 -4.14 17.40
C GLN A 208 -8.23 -2.66 17.01
N SER A 209 -7.08 -2.05 16.71
CA SER A 209 -7.03 -0.64 16.29
C SER A 209 -7.63 -0.47 14.88
N PRO A 210 -8.56 0.46 14.65
CA PRO A 210 -9.15 0.71 13.33
C PRO A 210 -8.19 1.38 12.32
N VAL A 211 -7.10 1.98 12.82
CA VAL A 211 -6.00 2.59 12.04
C VAL A 211 -4.67 1.94 12.42
N ASN A 212 -3.66 2.01 11.55
CA ASN A 212 -2.30 1.66 11.94
C ASN A 212 -1.72 2.83 12.76
N ILE A 213 -1.08 2.52 13.89
CA ILE A 213 -0.56 3.50 14.84
C ILE A 213 0.94 3.28 15.00
N ALA A 214 1.74 4.30 14.71
CA ALA A 214 3.16 4.35 15.06
C ALA A 214 3.38 5.41 16.14
N VAL A 215 4.10 5.06 17.20
CA VAL A 215 4.38 5.94 18.34
C VAL A 215 5.87 5.94 18.59
N HIS A 216 6.47 7.13 18.57
CA HIS A 216 7.90 7.32 18.83
C HIS A 216 8.10 8.42 19.87
N ALA A 217 8.62 8.05 21.02
CA ALA A 217 8.93 8.94 22.12
C ALA A 217 10.46 9.02 22.28
N PHE A 218 11.03 10.19 22.06
CA PHE A 218 12.47 10.45 22.11
C PHE A 218 12.73 11.94 22.45
N ASP A 219 13.65 12.63 21.76
CA ASP A 219 13.80 14.09 21.89
C ASP A 219 12.61 14.88 21.31
N GLN A 220 11.77 14.21 20.52
CA GLN A 220 10.45 14.63 20.09
C GLN A 220 9.39 13.58 20.47
N ALA A 221 8.12 13.89 20.21
CA ALA A 221 7.02 12.95 20.32
C ALA A 221 6.31 12.88 18.98
N PHE A 222 6.33 11.71 18.36
CA PHE A 222 5.60 11.42 17.13
C PHE A 222 4.52 10.38 17.39
N ILE A 223 3.32 10.70 16.91
CA ILE A 223 2.17 9.81 16.82
C ILE A 223 1.68 9.92 15.39
N THR A 224 1.82 8.84 14.61
CA THR A 224 1.35 8.79 13.22
C THR A 224 0.25 7.76 13.10
N LEU A 225 -0.89 8.19 12.54
CA LEU A 225 -2.03 7.34 12.23
C LEU A 225 -2.06 7.11 10.73
N THR A 226 -2.19 5.86 10.28
CA THR A 226 -2.34 5.54 8.85
C THR A 226 -3.67 4.83 8.61
N ASP A 227 -4.50 5.40 7.75
CA ASP A 227 -5.80 4.84 7.41
C ASP A 227 -5.70 3.66 6.42
N ALA A 228 -6.85 3.04 6.10
CA ALA A 228 -6.92 1.92 5.18
C ALA A 228 -6.53 2.27 3.72
N SER A 229 -6.50 3.56 3.36
CA SER A 229 -6.06 4.03 2.06
C SER A 229 -4.55 4.30 2.03
N GLY A 230 -3.86 4.12 3.16
CA GLY A 230 -2.44 4.42 3.30
C GLY A 230 -2.14 5.89 3.54
N ASN A 231 -3.14 6.73 3.85
CA ASN A 231 -2.91 8.14 4.12
C ASN A 231 -2.42 8.32 5.57
N PRO A 232 -1.23 8.91 5.77
CA PRO A 232 -0.77 9.24 7.11
C PRO A 232 -1.41 10.53 7.61
N THR A 233 -1.73 10.58 8.90
CA THR A 233 -2.13 11.77 9.65
C THR A 233 -1.19 11.92 10.84
N ASP A 234 -0.56 13.09 10.96
CA ASP A 234 0.16 13.46 12.18
C ASP A 234 -0.86 13.71 13.29
N ALA A 235 -0.74 12.96 14.38
CA ALA A 235 -1.58 13.11 15.55
C ALA A 235 -0.76 13.49 16.80
N SER A 236 0.36 14.18 16.58
CA SER A 236 1.26 14.65 17.62
C SER A 236 0.92 16.07 18.03
N PHE A 237 0.76 16.34 19.32
CA PHE A 237 0.54 17.72 19.79
C PHE A 237 1.83 18.56 19.78
N GLY A 238 3.00 17.94 19.93
CA GLY A 238 4.32 18.58 19.84
C GLY A 238 4.81 19.32 21.09
N ARG A 239 4.14 19.18 22.25
CA ARG A 239 4.58 19.79 23.51
C ARG A 239 5.66 18.93 24.17
N ARG A 240 6.58 19.54 24.92
CA ARG A 240 7.49 18.81 25.81
C ARG A 240 6.68 18.02 26.86
N GLY A 241 7.18 16.89 27.34
CA GLY A 241 6.45 15.99 28.23
C GLY A 241 5.46 15.10 27.48
N TYR A 242 4.33 14.77 28.09
CA TYR A 242 3.34 13.87 27.51
C TYR A 242 2.51 14.53 26.41
N ASN A 243 2.42 13.87 25.27
CA ASN A 243 1.47 14.13 24.20
C ASN A 243 0.44 13.02 24.19
N VAL A 244 -0.83 13.38 24.16
CA VAL A 244 -1.96 12.45 24.31
C VAL A 244 -2.93 12.63 23.15
N THR A 245 -3.27 11.52 22.51
CA THR A 245 -4.23 11.48 21.39
C THR A 245 -5.33 10.50 21.73
N LEU A 246 -6.58 10.96 21.66
CA LEU A 246 -7.78 10.17 21.91
C LEU A 246 -8.42 9.79 20.58
N LEU A 247 -8.66 8.51 20.35
CA LEU A 247 -9.33 8.03 19.14
C LEU A 247 -10.72 7.45 19.43
N ASP A 248 -11.60 7.58 18.45
CA ASP A 248 -12.82 6.79 18.36
C ASP A 248 -12.47 5.32 18.06
N GLU A 249 -12.91 4.40 18.90
CA GLU A 249 -12.51 2.99 18.86
C GLU A 249 -13.01 2.24 17.61
N LYS A 250 -14.02 2.77 16.93
CA LYS A 250 -14.63 2.14 15.74
C LYS A 250 -14.06 2.70 14.44
N THR A 251 -13.86 4.01 14.40
CA THR A 251 -13.49 4.72 13.16
C THR A 251 -12.02 5.11 13.11
N GLY A 252 -11.33 5.16 14.26
CA GLY A 252 -9.96 5.65 14.36
C GLY A 252 -9.82 7.16 14.21
N ARG A 253 -10.94 7.89 14.15
CA ARG A 253 -10.95 9.34 14.06
C ARG A 253 -10.42 9.94 15.35
N VAL A 254 -9.52 10.92 15.22
CA VAL A 254 -9.05 11.74 16.34
C VAL A 254 -10.22 12.52 16.95
N LEU A 255 -10.42 12.33 18.25
CA LEU A 255 -11.44 13.00 19.05
C LEU A 255 -10.89 14.20 19.82
N ASP A 256 -9.66 14.07 20.33
CA ASP A 256 -8.95 15.13 21.05
C ASP A 256 -7.44 14.89 21.03
N GLU A 257 -6.68 15.97 21.14
CA GLU A 257 -5.21 16.00 21.17
C GLU A 257 -4.75 17.02 22.19
N GLN A 258 -3.92 16.59 23.13
CA GLN A 258 -3.45 17.44 24.22
C GLN A 258 -1.98 17.20 24.51
N GLY A 259 -1.27 18.26 24.91
CA GLY A 259 0.10 18.18 25.40
C GLY A 259 0.20 18.69 26.84
N PHE A 260 1.03 18.04 27.64
CA PHE A 260 1.30 18.37 29.04
C PHE A 260 2.82 18.44 29.28
N ASP A 261 3.31 19.61 29.73
CA ASP A 261 4.74 19.81 30.01
C ASP A 261 5.14 19.23 31.37
N THR A 262 5.02 17.90 31.49
CA THR A 262 5.33 17.14 32.71
C THR A 262 6.80 17.21 33.13
N VAL A 263 7.67 17.72 32.25
CA VAL A 263 9.08 18.00 32.55
C VAL A 263 9.21 19.32 33.32
N ALA A 264 8.30 20.28 33.12
CA ALA A 264 8.42 21.59 33.75
C ALA A 264 8.07 21.60 35.24
N ASN A 265 7.00 20.92 35.66
CA ASN A 265 6.53 20.90 37.05
C ASN A 265 5.43 19.85 37.30
N GLY A 266 5.15 19.58 38.58
CA GLY A 266 4.09 18.68 39.02
C GLY A 266 2.66 19.13 38.70
N TYR A 267 2.38 20.42 38.53
CA TYR A 267 1.03 20.88 38.16
C TYR A 267 0.63 20.40 36.75
N GLU A 268 1.58 20.31 35.81
CA GLU A 268 1.31 19.72 34.49
C GLU A 268 1.03 18.21 34.59
N VAL A 269 1.64 17.52 35.54
CA VAL A 269 1.32 16.11 35.84
C VAL A 269 -0.09 15.98 36.42
N GLU A 270 -0.48 16.82 37.38
CA GLU A 270 -1.85 16.83 37.93
C GLU A 270 -2.90 17.11 36.84
N ARG A 271 -2.60 18.02 35.90
CA ARG A 271 -3.46 18.29 34.74
C ARG A 271 -3.58 17.09 33.81
N LEU A 272 -2.49 16.38 33.55
CA LEU A 272 -2.50 15.14 32.77
C LEU A 272 -3.36 14.07 33.46
N VAL A 273 -3.16 13.85 34.77
CA VAL A 273 -3.97 12.88 35.54
C VAL A 273 -5.45 13.22 35.44
N SER A 274 -5.80 14.48 35.70
CA SER A 274 -7.19 14.97 35.63
C SER A 274 -7.82 14.78 34.25
N TYR A 275 -7.03 14.98 33.18
CA TYR A 275 -7.48 14.72 31.81
C TYR A 275 -7.72 13.22 31.58
N LEU A 276 -6.77 12.36 31.95
CA LEU A 276 -6.89 10.90 31.79
C LEU A 276 -8.02 10.29 32.63
N ASP A 277 -8.37 10.88 33.78
CA ASP A 277 -9.51 10.48 34.62
C ASP A 277 -10.87 10.73 33.96
N GLN A 278 -10.97 11.72 33.07
CA GLN A 278 -12.24 12.12 32.45
C GLN A 278 -12.53 11.39 31.13
N LEU A 279 -11.57 10.61 30.61
CA LEU A 279 -11.72 9.93 29.34
C LEU A 279 -12.80 8.85 29.42
N PRO A 280 -13.71 8.74 28.41
CA PRO A 280 -14.72 7.70 28.39
C PRO A 280 -14.10 6.30 28.28
N ALA A 281 -14.67 5.34 29.01
CA ALA A 281 -14.29 3.93 28.92
C ALA A 281 -14.42 3.39 27.48
N GLY A 282 -13.50 2.50 27.09
CA GLY A 282 -13.47 1.87 25.77
C GLY A 282 -12.78 2.70 24.67
N ARG A 283 -12.45 3.97 24.92
CA ARG A 283 -11.69 4.78 23.95
C ARG A 283 -10.24 4.32 23.85
N ILE A 284 -9.67 4.45 22.66
CA ILE A 284 -8.24 4.23 22.42
C ILE A 284 -7.49 5.51 22.78
N VAL A 285 -6.42 5.38 23.56
CA VAL A 285 -5.56 6.49 24.00
C VAL A 285 -4.13 6.19 23.60
N ILE A 286 -3.48 7.16 22.98
CA ILE A 286 -2.09 7.08 22.58
C ILE A 286 -1.29 8.11 23.38
N LEU A 287 -0.14 7.70 23.90
CA LEU A 287 0.77 8.55 24.66
C LEU A 287 2.18 8.48 24.06
N ALA A 288 2.78 9.64 23.86
CA ALA A 288 4.19 9.77 23.51
C ALA A 288 4.84 10.88 24.35
N THR A 289 5.94 10.57 25.04
CA THR A 289 6.73 11.60 25.72
C THR A 289 7.74 12.25 24.80
N ARG A 290 7.84 13.57 24.86
CA ARG A 290 8.96 14.35 24.32
C ARG A 290 9.91 14.72 25.45
N GLU A 291 11.19 14.39 25.30
CA GLU A 291 12.24 14.61 26.32
C GLU A 291 11.97 13.82 27.63
N GLY A 292 11.24 12.71 27.51
CA GLY A 292 10.90 11.82 28.62
C GLY A 292 9.72 12.26 29.50
N ALA A 293 9.37 11.43 30.48
CA ALA A 293 8.23 11.68 31.37
C ALA A 293 8.46 12.82 32.38
N GLY A 294 9.71 13.24 32.58
CA GLY A 294 10.12 14.18 33.62
C GLY A 294 10.38 13.53 34.98
N GLU A 295 10.81 14.33 35.96
CA GLU A 295 11.11 13.87 37.34
C GLU A 295 9.89 13.95 38.27
N PHE A 296 8.80 14.59 37.83
CA PHE A 296 7.60 14.83 38.65
C PHE A 296 6.58 13.68 38.60
N VAL A 297 7.00 12.45 38.28
CA VAL A 297 6.12 11.29 38.17
C VAL A 297 5.54 10.94 39.55
N THR A 298 4.20 10.93 39.67
CA THR A 298 3.51 10.64 40.93
C THR A 298 2.79 9.29 40.92
N PRO A 299 2.46 8.72 42.09
CA PRO A 299 1.61 7.52 42.18
C PRO A 299 0.24 7.68 41.49
N GLU A 300 -0.34 8.87 41.49
CA GLU A 300 -1.60 9.17 40.82
C GLU A 300 -1.46 9.09 39.30
N LEU A 301 -0.33 9.55 38.75
CA LEU A 301 -0.01 9.34 37.32
C LEU A 301 0.11 7.85 37.00
N ILE A 302 0.79 7.08 37.86
CA ILE A 302 0.89 5.62 37.67
C ILE A 302 -0.50 4.98 37.66
N ALA A 303 -1.37 5.32 38.61
CA ALA A 303 -2.73 4.82 38.65
C ALA A 303 -3.53 5.22 37.39
N ALA A 304 -3.35 6.44 36.88
CA ALA A 304 -4.00 6.89 35.66
C ALA A 304 -3.53 6.13 34.42
N LEU A 305 -2.22 5.89 34.28
CA LEU A 305 -1.65 5.08 33.20
C LEU A 305 -2.11 3.62 33.28
N GLN A 306 -2.21 3.06 34.49
CA GLN A 306 -2.72 1.70 34.71
C GLN A 306 -4.17 1.53 34.24
N ARG A 307 -5.02 2.57 34.34
CA ARG A 307 -6.38 2.56 33.78
C ARG A 307 -6.41 2.50 32.25
N LEU A 308 -5.31 2.81 31.58
CA LEU A 308 -5.15 2.64 30.13
C LEU A 308 -4.53 1.28 29.77
N GLY A 309 -4.14 0.50 30.78
CA GLY A 309 -3.47 -0.79 30.64
C GLY A 309 -1.94 -0.73 30.74
N SER A 310 -1.34 0.36 31.19
CA SER A 310 0.12 0.43 31.46
C SER A 310 0.55 -0.66 32.45
N SER A 311 1.76 -1.20 32.27
CA SER A 311 2.37 -2.16 33.20
C SER A 311 3.17 -1.49 34.33
N VAL A 312 3.34 -0.17 34.27
CA VAL A 312 4.13 0.59 35.25
C VAL A 312 3.52 0.46 36.63
N ALA A 313 4.36 0.11 37.60
CA ALA A 313 3.96 -0.13 38.99
C ALA A 313 4.52 0.90 39.97
N SER A 314 5.56 1.64 39.59
CA SER A 314 6.16 2.68 40.45
C SER A 314 6.73 3.86 39.65
N PRO A 315 6.85 5.06 40.26
CA PRO A 315 7.43 6.23 39.61
C PRO A 315 8.83 6.02 39.02
N ASP A 316 9.72 5.31 39.72
CA ASP A 316 11.12 5.07 39.29
C ASP A 316 11.24 4.27 37.99
N GLN A 317 10.20 3.53 37.63
CA GLN A 317 10.17 2.81 36.35
C GLN A 317 10.02 3.77 35.17
N LEU A 318 9.47 4.96 35.39
CA LEU A 318 9.06 5.90 34.36
C LEU A 318 9.79 7.25 34.42
N ALA A 319 10.18 7.71 35.61
CA ALA A 319 10.84 9.01 35.81
C ALA A 319 12.06 9.16 34.88
N GLY A 320 12.10 10.29 34.17
CA GLY A 320 13.17 10.66 33.23
C GLY A 320 13.25 9.82 31.95
N LYS A 321 12.39 8.80 31.77
CA LYS A 321 12.46 7.87 30.62
C LYS A 321 11.50 8.24 29.51
N ALA A 322 11.83 7.82 28.30
CA ALA A 322 10.91 7.84 27.17
C ALA A 322 9.81 6.79 27.35
N HIS A 323 8.57 7.18 27.07
CA HIS A 323 7.39 6.34 27.19
C HIS A 323 6.49 6.50 25.97
N ALA A 324 6.27 5.40 25.26
CA ALA A 324 5.30 5.24 24.21
C ALA A 324 4.24 4.22 24.66
N LEU A 325 2.96 4.56 24.54
CA LEU A 325 1.85 3.69 24.94
C LEU A 325 0.68 3.84 23.97
N VAL A 326 0.08 2.70 23.60
CA VAL A 326 -1.25 2.63 22.99
C VAL A 326 -2.10 1.75 23.91
N GLY A 327 -3.11 2.36 24.51
CA GLY A 327 -3.96 1.76 25.52
C GLY A 327 -5.44 1.93 25.22
N VAL A 328 -6.26 1.29 26.05
CA VAL A 328 -7.72 1.40 26.01
C VAL A 328 -8.20 1.78 27.39
N VAL A 329 -9.03 2.82 27.50
CA VAL A 329 -9.56 3.25 28.79
C VAL A 329 -10.40 2.14 29.42
N GLY A 330 -9.99 1.71 30.62
CA GLY A 330 -10.60 0.59 31.36
C GLY A 330 -9.91 -0.76 31.14
N ALA A 331 -8.85 -0.83 30.34
CA ALA A 331 -8.04 -2.03 30.22
C ALA A 331 -7.30 -2.35 31.52
N GLY A 332 -7.13 -3.63 31.83
CA GLY A 332 -6.39 -4.07 33.01
C GLY A 332 -4.89 -3.73 32.91
N PRO A 333 -4.19 -3.50 34.04
CA PRO A 333 -2.76 -3.20 34.03
C PRO A 333 -1.93 -4.24 33.25
N GLY A 334 -0.97 -3.75 32.46
CA GLY A 334 -0.13 -4.56 31.57
C GLY A 334 -0.81 -5.08 30.30
N ALA A 335 -2.02 -4.60 29.98
CA ALA A 335 -2.72 -4.95 28.75
C ALA A 335 -2.41 -4.02 27.56
N ALA A 336 -1.89 -2.81 27.79
CA ALA A 336 -1.56 -1.88 26.71
C ALA A 336 -0.40 -2.39 25.84
N ALA A 337 -0.30 -1.88 24.62
CA ALA A 337 0.96 -1.92 23.87
C ALA A 337 1.84 -0.80 24.43
N GLU A 338 2.98 -1.14 25.02
CA GLU A 338 3.79 -0.20 25.80
C GLU A 338 5.27 -0.42 25.57
N LYS A 339 6.01 0.68 25.45
CA LYS A 339 7.47 0.70 25.42
C LYS A 339 7.98 1.80 26.33
N ILE A 340 8.89 1.43 27.23
CA ILE A 340 9.63 2.35 28.07
C ILE A 340 11.12 2.09 27.86
N ALA A 341 11.87 3.16 27.69
CA ALA A 341 13.31 3.09 27.44
C ALA A 341 14.01 4.36 27.97
N PRO A 342 15.32 4.32 28.23
CA PRO A 342 16.04 5.46 28.79
C PRO A 342 15.87 6.77 27.99
N ALA A 343 15.87 6.71 26.65
CA ALA A 343 15.82 7.89 25.80
C ALA A 343 15.00 7.72 24.51
N ASP A 344 14.73 6.48 24.07
CA ASP A 344 14.06 6.22 22.79
C ASP A 344 13.12 5.02 22.93
N ALA A 345 11.82 5.29 22.91
CA ALA A 345 10.76 4.29 22.96
C ALA A 345 9.92 4.37 21.68
N TYR A 346 10.06 3.34 20.85
CA TYR A 346 9.22 3.12 19.67
C TYR A 346 8.31 1.91 19.85
N LEU A 347 7.06 2.03 19.42
CA LEU A 347 6.16 0.89 19.21
C LEU A 347 5.23 1.15 18.03
N GLU A 348 4.73 0.06 17.47
CA GLU A 348 3.78 0.08 16.37
C GLU A 348 2.64 -0.91 16.64
N VAL A 349 1.41 -0.47 16.36
CA VAL A 349 0.21 -1.30 16.32
C VAL A 349 -0.34 -1.22 14.90
N SER A 350 0.02 -2.19 14.06
CA SER A 350 -0.33 -2.19 12.64
C SER A 350 -0.83 -3.55 12.16
N GLY A 351 -1.53 -3.52 11.02
CA GLY A 351 -2.02 -4.68 10.31
C GLY A 351 -2.22 -4.34 8.84
N ASP A 352 -2.33 -5.37 8.01
CA ASP A 352 -2.52 -5.22 6.58
C ASP A 352 -3.99 -4.92 6.26
N PHE A 353 -4.27 -3.73 5.72
CA PHE A 353 -5.60 -3.29 5.32
C PHE A 353 -6.08 -3.88 4.01
N ARG A 354 -5.15 -4.40 3.20
CA ARG A 354 -5.46 -4.92 1.88
C ARG A 354 -6.39 -6.10 2.00
N THR A 355 -7.33 -6.16 1.07
CA THR A 355 -7.99 -7.40 0.74
C THR A 355 -7.09 -8.22 -0.16
N LEU A 356 -6.93 -9.50 0.11
CA LEU A 356 -6.14 -10.43 -0.70
C LEU A 356 -7.06 -11.56 -1.18
N ALA A 357 -6.93 -11.94 -2.45
CA ALA A 357 -7.63 -13.07 -3.05
C ALA A 357 -6.65 -14.22 -3.29
N ALA A 358 -5.66 -13.96 -4.13
CA ALA A 358 -4.60 -14.89 -4.51
C ALA A 358 -3.40 -14.10 -5.04
N ALA A 359 -2.21 -14.67 -4.91
CA ALA A 359 -1.00 -14.15 -5.51
C ALA A 359 -0.67 -14.90 -6.80
N PHE A 360 0.01 -14.21 -7.72
CA PHE A 360 0.43 -14.76 -9.00
C PHE A 360 1.94 -14.60 -9.16
N ASP A 361 2.59 -15.66 -9.64
CA ASP A 361 4.04 -15.74 -9.87
C ASP A 361 4.36 -15.49 -11.35
N PHE A 362 3.72 -16.24 -12.26
CA PHE A 362 3.88 -16.03 -13.70
C PHE A 362 2.57 -16.22 -14.45
N LEU A 363 2.55 -15.70 -15.69
CA LEU A 363 1.54 -15.99 -16.70
C LEU A 363 2.16 -16.12 -18.09
N GLU A 364 1.72 -17.11 -18.85
CA GLU A 364 2.15 -17.39 -20.22
C GLU A 364 0.94 -17.59 -21.13
N ILE A 365 1.02 -17.07 -22.36
CA ILE A 365 0.07 -17.36 -23.44
C ILE A 365 0.87 -17.86 -24.65
N LYS A 366 0.63 -19.11 -25.06
CA LYS A 366 1.38 -19.79 -26.14
C LYS A 366 0.50 -20.16 -27.32
#